data_AF-A0A2D6MGQ0-F1
#
_entry.id   AF-A0A2D6MGQ0-F1
#
_cell.length_a   1.000
_cell.length_b   1.000
_cell.length_c   1.000
_cell.angle_alpha   90.00
_cell.angle_beta   90.00
_cell.angle_gamma   90.00
#
_symmetry.space_group_name_H-M   'P 1'
#
loop_
_entity.id
_entity.type
_entity.pdbx_description
1 polymer ?
#
loop_
_entity_poly.entity_id
_entity_poly.type
_entity_poly.pdbx_seq_one_letter_code
_entity_poly.pdbx_strand_id
1 'polypeptide(L)'
;MSDYNNIMKLIKESLVSMSDGTDAEYGSRNHVNDLQSMIAKLILVKNSLRKGPNRLKHRKEMHRIQDAIGALRYLSRVAEREGIKSGILKEGGLKAPHLTAHVKIDPETVKLTADVYKTVIDMWNKHMELAGMKPVRIVDTVGSSYYHTVDDPGSEYGDIDVSVSFPVGISSGAPPDEIRQAENQTKKDYVESLIGFLNQSVEIEKHVNTAATLRGSDKNPDSALLLILRLPNGDHIQADTIVTYPLYIKSDESDAEWMPWRWIPEQGKKGYTIGNLYTALGAYFNMSIGDRGVLAKTRDGEIVPFRQRKGTSLILVSKNIRTFLRDIAEEFAGSGFIENDLLTKYPGVDPKNITIANLATGIKGLALTLEDNDIISSSTDMLDEILELYTVGLKRNIDKKLNLGIDTEKYKGLEKLNDNVSNIVKEIFKISGER
;
A
#
# COMPACT_ATOMS: atom_id res chain seq x y z
N MET A 1 18.75 42.08 26.34
CA MET A 1 18.81 41.17 27.50
C MET A 1 17.42 40.77 28.01
N SER A 2 16.37 41.58 27.82
CA SER A 2 15.00 41.28 28.27
C SER A 2 14.34 40.06 27.57
N ASP A 3 14.49 39.88 26.26
CA ASP A 3 13.84 38.76 25.54
C ASP A 3 14.45 37.37 25.81
N TYR A 4 15.77 37.29 25.99
CA TYR A 4 16.44 36.01 26.30
C TYR A 4 16.01 35.47 27.66
N ASN A 5 15.83 36.36 28.64
CA ASN A 5 15.36 35.98 29.97
C ASN A 5 13.89 35.53 29.94
N ASN A 6 13.04 36.12 29.09
CA ASN A 6 11.68 35.64 28.88
C ASN A 6 11.63 34.26 28.20
N ILE A 7 12.50 34.01 27.22
CA ILE A 7 12.60 32.71 26.55
C ILE A 7 13.13 31.64 27.52
N MET A 8 14.17 31.94 28.30
CA MET A 8 14.69 31.01 29.31
C MET A 8 13.72 30.77 30.46
N LYS A 9 12.89 31.76 30.80
CA LYS A 9 11.80 31.63 31.76
C LYS A 9 10.70 30.70 31.22
N LEU A 10 10.26 30.88 29.96
CA LEU A 10 9.30 29.97 29.30
C LEU A 10 9.84 28.54 29.17
N ILE A 11 11.13 28.37 28.89
CA ILE A 11 11.79 27.05 28.85
C ILE A 11 11.80 26.42 30.25
N LYS A 12 12.16 27.18 31.28
CA LYS A 12 12.14 26.69 32.68
C LYS A 12 10.74 26.38 33.17
N GLU A 13 9.76 27.24 32.90
CA GLU A 13 8.35 27.02 33.28
C GLU A 13 7.77 25.81 32.56
N SER A 14 8.13 25.59 31.29
CA SER A 14 7.75 24.39 30.55
C SER A 14 8.44 23.12 31.06
N LEU A 15 9.69 23.22 31.55
CA LEU A 15 10.42 22.08 32.15
C LEU A 15 9.92 21.77 33.57
N VAL A 16 9.52 22.78 34.34
CA VAL A 16 8.98 22.61 35.71
C VAL A 16 7.57 22.05 35.65
N SER A 17 6.72 22.48 34.70
CA SER A 17 5.40 21.87 34.50
C SER A 17 5.47 20.41 34.03
N MET A 18 6.65 19.90 33.65
CA MET A 18 6.90 18.49 33.30
C MET A 18 7.36 17.64 34.49
N SER A 19 7.80 18.27 35.58
CA SER A 19 8.19 17.58 36.82
C SER A 19 7.01 17.31 37.74
N ASP A 20 5.89 18.01 37.55
CA ASP A 20 4.69 17.85 38.36
C ASP A 20 3.71 16.87 37.67
N GLY A 21 4.04 15.58 37.79
CA GLY A 21 3.01 14.55 37.99
C GLY A 21 2.12 14.16 36.80
N THR A 22 2.67 13.91 35.62
CA THR A 22 1.98 13.03 34.65
C THR A 22 2.69 11.68 34.58
N ASP A 23 2.20 10.73 35.38
CA ASP A 23 2.45 9.28 35.32
C ASP A 23 1.90 8.67 34.01
N ALA A 24 2.22 9.28 32.87
CA ALA A 24 1.84 8.70 31.59
C ALA A 24 2.71 7.47 31.36
N GLU A 25 2.10 6.29 31.41
CA GLU A 25 2.76 5.01 31.15
C GLU A 25 3.57 5.09 29.84
N TYR A 26 4.82 4.61 29.86
CA TYR A 26 5.69 4.71 28.70
C TYR A 26 5.09 3.94 27.51
N GLY A 27 4.95 4.63 26.38
CA GLY A 27 4.29 4.08 25.19
C GLY A 27 2.77 4.20 25.21
N SER A 28 2.18 4.72 26.28
CA SER A 28 0.77 5.13 26.27
C SER A 28 0.53 6.30 25.31
N ARG A 29 -0.74 6.46 24.93
CA ARG A 29 -1.17 7.57 24.07
C ARG A 29 -0.81 8.93 24.67
N ASN A 30 -0.98 9.10 25.98
CA ASN A 30 -0.68 10.36 26.67
C ASN A 30 0.83 10.68 26.56
N HIS A 31 1.68 9.69 26.81
CA HIS A 31 3.13 9.85 26.68
C HIS A 31 3.57 10.22 25.25
N VAL A 32 3.00 9.55 24.23
CA VAL A 32 3.30 9.87 22.82
C VAL A 32 2.80 11.28 22.45
N ASN A 33 1.62 11.67 22.90
CA ASN A 33 1.04 13.00 22.66
C ASN A 33 1.85 14.11 23.33
N ASP A 34 2.38 13.88 24.53
CA ASP A 34 3.23 14.83 25.24
C ASP A 34 4.51 15.10 24.46
N LEU A 35 5.16 14.04 23.96
CA LEU A 35 6.34 14.17 23.10
C LEU A 35 6.03 14.93 21.80
N GLN A 36 4.87 14.69 21.18
CA GLN A 36 4.44 15.40 19.98
C GLN A 36 4.11 16.88 20.24
N SER A 37 3.48 17.17 21.38
CA SER A 37 3.21 18.53 21.86
C SER A 37 4.51 19.30 22.08
N MET A 38 5.53 18.66 22.67
CA MET A 38 6.87 19.24 22.81
C MET A 38 7.53 19.53 21.45
N ILE A 39 7.44 18.60 20.50
CA ILE A 39 7.94 18.81 19.14
C ILE A 39 7.27 20.04 18.50
N ALA A 40 5.94 20.17 18.63
CA ALA A 40 5.21 21.30 18.08
C ALA A 40 5.65 22.64 18.70
N LYS A 41 5.77 22.69 20.03
CA LYS A 41 6.27 23.88 20.75
C LYS A 41 7.68 24.27 20.32
N LEU A 42 8.59 23.30 20.17
CA LEU A 42 9.97 23.56 19.71
C LEU A 42 10.03 24.05 18.25
N ILE A 43 9.15 23.54 17.38
CA ILE A 43 9.03 24.03 16.00
C ILE A 43 8.59 25.50 15.99
N LEU A 44 7.61 25.88 16.83
CA LEU A 44 7.17 27.26 16.96
C LEU A 44 8.32 28.17 17.43
N VAL A 45 9.05 27.78 18.47
CA VAL A 45 10.22 28.53 18.98
C VAL A 45 11.28 28.70 17.89
N LYS A 46 11.63 27.61 17.19
CA LYS A 46 12.59 27.66 16.07
C LYS A 46 12.14 28.61 14.96
N ASN A 47 10.85 28.58 14.59
CA ASN A 47 10.31 29.43 13.55
C ASN A 47 10.30 30.91 13.96
N SER A 48 10.00 31.22 15.22
CA SER A 48 10.10 32.57 15.77
C SER A 48 11.55 33.09 15.73
N LEU A 49 12.52 32.27 16.11
CA LEU A 49 13.95 32.62 16.03
C LEU A 49 14.43 32.82 14.58
N ARG A 50 13.87 32.08 13.63
CA ARG A 50 14.18 32.19 12.20
C ARG A 50 13.67 33.51 11.58
N LYS A 51 12.51 34.00 12.04
CA LYS A 51 11.85 35.21 11.52
C LYS A 51 12.30 36.52 12.20
N GLY A 52 12.96 36.46 13.36
CA GLY A 52 13.35 37.64 14.12
C GLY A 52 14.54 38.45 13.54
N PRO A 53 14.68 39.73 13.94
CA PRO A 53 15.76 40.62 13.46
C PRO A 53 17.17 40.13 13.84
N ASN A 54 17.28 39.27 14.87
CA ASN A 54 18.53 38.68 15.35
C ASN A 54 18.80 37.26 14.82
N ARG A 55 18.15 36.81 13.73
CA ARG A 55 18.25 35.42 13.22
C ARG A 55 19.67 34.87 13.09
N LEU A 56 20.64 35.70 12.69
CA LEU A 56 22.04 35.29 12.53
C LEU A 56 22.72 35.00 13.88
N LYS A 57 22.36 35.74 14.94
CA LYS A 57 22.87 35.52 16.30
C LYS A 57 22.30 34.25 16.93
N HIS A 58 21.10 33.84 16.52
CA HIS A 58 20.41 32.65 17.03
C HIS A 58 20.67 31.37 16.20
N ARG A 59 21.59 31.39 15.22
CA ARG A 59 21.85 30.24 14.34
C ARG A 59 22.24 28.97 15.10
N LYS A 60 23.12 29.09 16.11
CA LYS A 60 23.52 27.95 16.95
C LYS A 60 22.35 27.40 17.78
N GLU A 61 21.49 28.28 18.27
CA GLU A 61 20.32 27.89 19.07
C GLU A 61 19.25 27.21 18.21
N MET A 62 19.01 27.69 16.99
CA MET A 62 18.16 27.02 16.02
C MET A 62 18.66 25.61 15.67
N HIS A 63 19.98 25.40 15.62
CA HIS A 63 20.57 24.07 15.41
C HIS A 63 20.31 23.15 16.59
N ARG A 64 20.55 23.62 17.82
CA ARG A 64 20.26 22.85 19.05
C ARG A 64 18.79 22.46 19.16
N ILE A 65 17.89 23.39 18.85
CA ILE A 65 16.44 23.11 18.81
C ILE A 65 16.13 22.08 17.73
N GLN A 66 16.78 22.15 16.57
CA GLN A 66 16.61 21.15 15.52
C GLN A 66 17.09 19.76 15.96
N ASP A 67 18.20 19.68 16.68
CA ASP A 67 18.72 18.42 17.23
C ASP A 67 17.77 17.86 18.30
N ALA A 68 17.25 18.72 19.19
CA ALA A 68 16.25 18.35 20.19
C ALA A 68 14.94 17.84 19.56
N ILE A 69 14.46 18.49 18.49
CA ILE A 69 13.33 18.00 17.69
C ILE A 69 13.65 16.61 17.11
N GLY A 70 14.87 16.40 16.62
CA GLY A 70 15.33 15.11 16.12
C GLY A 70 15.29 14.02 17.20
N ALA A 71 15.81 14.30 18.37
CA ALA A 71 15.81 13.40 19.53
C ALA A 71 14.38 13.08 20.00
N LEU A 72 13.51 14.07 20.14
CA LEU A 72 12.11 13.86 20.53
C LEU A 72 11.33 13.07 19.49
N ARG A 73 11.58 13.29 18.19
CA ARG A 73 10.98 12.47 17.12
C ARG A 73 11.46 11.02 17.16
N TYR A 74 12.71 10.79 17.56
CA TYR A 74 13.20 9.44 17.78
C TYR A 74 12.50 8.81 18.97
N LEU A 75 12.48 9.47 20.13
CA LEU A 75 11.84 9.00 21.35
C LEU A 75 10.34 8.74 21.17
N SER A 76 9.63 9.64 20.49
CA SER A 76 8.20 9.49 20.18
C SER A 76 7.95 8.23 19.34
N ARG A 77 8.78 7.97 18.33
CA ARG A 77 8.67 6.76 17.49
C ARG A 77 9.03 5.48 18.24
N VAL A 78 9.97 5.54 19.19
CA VAL A 78 10.33 4.37 20.01
C VAL A 78 9.22 4.08 21.01
N ALA A 79 8.69 5.11 21.69
CA ALA A 79 7.58 4.97 22.63
C ALA A 79 6.32 4.46 21.93
N GLU A 80 5.99 5.00 20.75
CA GLU A 80 4.86 4.55 19.95
C GLU A 80 4.98 3.09 19.54
N ARG A 81 6.18 2.63 19.13
CA ARG A 81 6.43 1.21 18.84
C ARG A 81 6.29 0.33 20.07
N GLU A 82 6.83 0.75 21.21
CA GLU A 82 6.72 -0.02 22.45
C GLU A 82 5.26 -0.10 22.92
N GLY A 83 4.49 0.99 22.76
CA GLY A 83 3.05 1.01 23.03
C GLY A 83 2.23 0.09 22.13
N ILE A 84 2.58 0.01 20.84
CA ILE A 84 1.96 -0.96 19.92
C ILE A 84 2.31 -2.39 20.33
N LYS A 85 3.59 -2.64 20.64
CA LYS A 85 4.11 -3.95 21.06
C LYS A 85 3.50 -4.45 22.36
N SER A 86 3.26 -3.56 23.32
CA SER A 86 2.62 -3.89 24.59
C SER A 86 1.09 -3.95 24.51
N GLY A 87 0.50 -3.69 23.34
CA GLY A 87 -0.94 -3.67 23.15
C GLY A 87 -1.65 -2.44 23.75
N ILE A 88 -0.88 -1.47 24.28
CA ILE A 88 -1.39 -0.21 24.82
C ILE A 88 -1.92 0.69 23.68
N LEU A 89 -1.33 0.60 22.50
CA LEU A 89 -1.76 1.28 21.28
C LEU A 89 -2.23 0.26 20.23
N LYS A 90 -3.37 0.51 19.59
CA LYS A 90 -3.85 -0.30 18.45
C LYS A 90 -3.17 0.15 17.14
N GLU A 91 -3.08 -0.74 16.16
CA GLU A 91 -2.66 -0.40 14.80
C GLU A 91 -3.84 0.29 14.09
N GLY A 92 -3.77 1.61 13.92
CA GLY A 92 -4.54 2.32 12.90
C GLY A 92 -3.62 2.96 11.89
N GLY A 93 -4.19 3.72 10.95
CA GLY A 93 -3.44 4.38 9.87
C GLY A 93 -2.09 4.94 10.32
N LEU A 94 -1.01 4.39 9.75
CA LEU A 94 0.38 4.66 10.16
C LEU A 94 0.76 6.14 10.04
N LYS A 95 0.01 6.91 9.24
CA LYS A 95 0.29 8.32 9.01
C LYS A 95 -0.11 9.21 10.19
N ALA A 96 -1.24 8.95 10.84
CA ALA A 96 -1.72 9.75 11.96
C ALA A 96 -2.35 8.86 13.06
N PRO A 97 -1.58 7.93 13.65
CA PRO A 97 -2.11 6.94 14.59
C PRO A 97 -2.77 7.57 15.82
N HIS A 98 -2.31 8.76 16.26
CA HIS A 98 -2.95 9.56 17.32
C HIS A 98 -4.42 9.89 17.04
N LEU A 99 -4.81 10.02 15.76
CA LEU A 99 -6.16 10.28 15.30
C LEU A 99 -6.90 8.99 14.93
N THR A 100 -6.23 8.02 14.32
CA THR A 100 -6.92 6.92 13.62
C THR A 100 -6.95 5.59 14.39
N ALA A 101 -6.01 5.34 15.30
CA ALA A 101 -5.83 4.02 15.91
C ALA A 101 -6.97 3.53 16.82
N HIS A 102 -7.85 4.42 17.27
CA HIS A 102 -8.96 4.03 18.14
C HIS A 102 -10.21 3.62 17.38
N VAL A 103 -10.26 3.94 16.07
CA VAL A 103 -11.41 3.65 15.21
C VAL A 103 -11.35 2.18 14.81
N LYS A 104 -12.42 1.44 15.10
CA LYS A 104 -12.59 0.08 14.57
C LYS A 104 -12.96 0.19 13.10
N ILE A 105 -12.27 -0.54 12.23
CA ILE A 105 -12.59 -0.55 10.80
C ILE A 105 -13.55 -1.71 10.56
N ASP A 106 -14.84 -1.44 10.55
CA ASP A 106 -15.92 -2.40 10.31
C ASP A 106 -16.72 -2.03 9.03
N PRO A 107 -17.70 -2.85 8.60
CA PRO A 107 -18.47 -2.56 7.40
C PRO A 107 -19.12 -1.17 7.35
N GLU A 108 -19.65 -0.68 8.47
CA GLU A 108 -20.27 0.63 8.55
C GLU A 108 -19.23 1.75 8.38
N THR A 109 -18.08 1.60 9.04
CA THR A 109 -16.96 2.54 8.92
C THR A 109 -16.43 2.60 7.48
N VAL A 110 -16.31 1.47 6.79
CA VAL A 110 -15.88 1.44 5.37
C VAL A 110 -16.88 2.19 4.50
N LYS A 111 -18.18 1.99 4.71
CA LYS A 111 -19.24 2.69 3.95
C LYS A 111 -19.20 4.20 4.17
N LEU A 112 -19.13 4.66 5.43
CA LEU A 112 -19.00 6.08 5.76
C LEU A 112 -17.74 6.69 5.15
N THR A 113 -16.64 5.93 5.19
CA THR A 113 -15.37 6.34 4.59
C THR A 113 -15.51 6.52 3.08
N ALA A 114 -16.14 5.58 2.38
CA ALA A 114 -16.35 5.65 0.94
C ALA A 114 -17.19 6.88 0.54
N ASP A 115 -18.23 7.21 1.30
CA ASP A 115 -19.08 8.39 1.05
C ASP A 115 -18.29 9.71 1.21
N VAL A 116 -17.49 9.82 2.28
CA VAL A 116 -16.63 10.99 2.50
C VAL A 116 -15.53 11.06 1.45
N TYR A 117 -14.88 9.94 1.13
CA TYR A 117 -13.83 9.85 0.12
C TYR A 117 -14.34 10.30 -1.25
N LYS A 118 -15.55 9.87 -1.64
CA LYS A 118 -16.21 10.33 -2.87
C LYS A 118 -16.39 11.84 -2.91
N THR A 119 -16.85 12.42 -1.80
CA THR A 119 -17.00 13.88 -1.67
C THR A 119 -15.67 14.60 -1.88
N VAL A 120 -14.58 14.08 -1.29
CA VAL A 120 -13.23 14.62 -1.45
C VAL A 120 -12.76 14.57 -2.90
N ILE A 121 -12.97 13.44 -3.58
CA ILE A 121 -12.61 13.28 -5.00
C ILE A 121 -13.44 14.22 -5.89
N ASP A 122 -14.74 14.36 -5.64
CA ASP A 122 -15.60 15.27 -6.40
C ASP A 122 -15.14 16.74 -6.26
N MET A 123 -14.73 17.14 -5.05
CA MET A 123 -14.17 18.48 -4.82
C MET A 123 -12.80 18.66 -5.48
N TRP A 124 -11.94 17.66 -5.43
CA TRP A 124 -10.64 17.71 -6.09
C TRP A 124 -10.78 17.74 -7.62
N ASN A 125 -11.71 16.97 -8.19
CA ASN A 125 -12.03 17.00 -9.62
C ASN A 125 -12.47 18.38 -10.09
N LYS A 126 -13.32 19.08 -9.31
CA LYS A 126 -13.69 20.49 -9.62
C LYS A 126 -12.48 21.42 -9.59
N HIS A 127 -11.57 21.24 -8.63
CA HIS A 127 -10.34 22.02 -8.59
C HIS A 127 -9.44 21.75 -9.81
N MET A 128 -9.32 20.49 -10.22
CA MET A 128 -8.56 20.07 -11.41
C MET A 128 -9.15 20.60 -12.71
N GLU A 129 -10.47 20.61 -12.84
CA GLU A 129 -11.15 21.15 -14.02
C GLU A 129 -10.83 22.63 -14.24
N LEU A 130 -10.79 23.43 -13.15
CA LEU A 130 -10.36 24.84 -13.20
C LEU A 130 -8.90 25.01 -13.64
N ALA A 131 -8.06 24.00 -13.41
CA ALA A 131 -6.66 23.96 -13.85
C ALA A 131 -6.49 23.31 -15.25
N GLY A 132 -7.58 22.95 -15.94
CA GLY A 132 -7.54 22.30 -17.25
C GLY A 132 -7.10 20.83 -17.22
N MET A 133 -7.10 20.19 -16.04
CA MET A 133 -6.78 18.77 -15.88
C MET A 133 -8.03 17.91 -16.01
N LYS A 134 -7.87 16.68 -16.56
CA LYS A 134 -8.96 15.71 -16.62
C LYS A 134 -9.29 15.18 -15.21
N PRO A 135 -10.57 14.87 -14.91
CA PRO A 135 -10.93 14.33 -13.60
C PRO A 135 -10.35 12.92 -13.39
N VAL A 136 -10.03 12.60 -12.14
CA VAL A 136 -9.78 11.22 -11.71
C VAL A 136 -11.09 10.48 -11.46
N ARG A 137 -11.04 9.15 -11.50
CA ARG A 137 -12.21 8.30 -11.28
C ARG A 137 -11.96 7.32 -10.14
N ILE A 138 -12.84 7.30 -9.13
CA ILE A 138 -12.87 6.19 -8.17
C ILE A 138 -13.25 4.91 -8.91
N VAL A 139 -12.45 3.87 -8.73
CA VAL A 139 -12.71 2.56 -9.31
C VAL A 139 -13.57 1.75 -8.33
N ASP A 140 -13.00 1.44 -7.16
CA ASP A 140 -13.71 0.78 -6.05
C ASP A 140 -12.85 0.79 -4.77
N THR A 141 -13.41 0.36 -3.65
CA THR A 141 -12.60 -0.12 -2.51
C THR A 141 -11.90 -1.43 -2.89
N VAL A 142 -10.67 -1.62 -2.43
CA VAL A 142 -9.87 -2.82 -2.70
C VAL A 142 -9.32 -3.41 -1.40
N GLY A 143 -8.52 -4.47 -1.51
CA GLY A 143 -8.02 -5.20 -0.34
C GLY A 143 -9.15 -5.94 0.39
N SER A 144 -8.98 -6.20 1.68
CA SER A 144 -10.02 -6.89 2.46
C SER A 144 -11.30 -6.07 2.63
N SER A 145 -11.20 -4.74 2.55
CA SER A 145 -12.34 -3.83 2.72
C SER A 145 -13.36 -3.90 1.57
N TYR A 146 -13.00 -4.52 0.44
CA TYR A 146 -13.92 -4.79 -0.67
C TYR A 146 -15.18 -5.56 -0.22
N TYR A 147 -15.04 -6.51 0.72
CA TYR A 147 -16.12 -7.37 1.18
C TYR A 147 -17.10 -6.71 2.17
N HIS A 148 -16.94 -5.42 2.49
CA HIS A 148 -17.77 -4.72 3.48
C HIS A 148 -19.28 -4.76 3.23
N THR A 149 -19.74 -5.02 2.01
CA THR A 149 -21.17 -5.13 1.71
C THR A 149 -21.77 -6.50 1.99
N VAL A 150 -20.93 -7.54 2.15
CA VAL A 150 -21.35 -8.94 2.32
C VAL A 150 -20.85 -9.56 3.63
N ASP A 151 -19.79 -9.01 4.22
CA ASP A 151 -19.25 -9.44 5.50
C ASP A 151 -20.17 -9.07 6.67
N ASP A 152 -20.11 -9.86 7.74
CA ASP A 152 -20.87 -9.60 8.96
C ASP A 152 -20.54 -8.22 9.56
N PRO A 153 -21.52 -7.51 10.17
CA PRO A 153 -21.28 -6.22 10.82
C PRO A 153 -20.19 -6.26 11.91
N GLY A 154 -19.92 -7.44 12.48
CA GLY A 154 -18.87 -7.66 13.48
C GLY A 154 -17.45 -7.69 12.91
N SER A 155 -17.28 -7.89 11.60
CA SER A 155 -15.99 -8.02 10.91
C SER A 155 -15.09 -6.81 11.12
N GLU A 156 -13.78 -7.05 11.10
CA GLU A 156 -12.77 -6.01 11.30
C GLU A 156 -11.70 -6.08 10.21
N TYR A 157 -11.45 -4.93 9.57
CA TYR A 157 -10.46 -4.73 8.51
C TYR A 157 -9.19 -4.07 9.09
N GLY A 158 -8.06 -4.24 8.40
CA GLY A 158 -6.80 -3.61 8.81
C GLY A 158 -6.65 -2.16 8.35
N ASP A 159 -7.14 -1.88 7.14
CA ASP A 159 -6.99 -0.65 6.40
C ASP A 159 -8.16 -0.49 5.41
N ILE A 160 -8.28 0.72 4.85
CA ILE A 160 -9.23 1.04 3.78
C ILE A 160 -8.41 1.49 2.58
N ASP A 161 -8.31 0.64 1.58
CA ASP A 161 -7.69 0.95 0.30
C ASP A 161 -8.75 1.35 -0.72
N VAL A 162 -8.58 2.50 -1.37
CA VAL A 162 -9.47 2.99 -2.43
C VAL A 162 -8.69 3.11 -3.72
N SER A 163 -9.09 2.34 -4.73
CA SER A 163 -8.49 2.39 -6.06
C SER A 163 -9.00 3.58 -6.85
N VAL A 164 -8.09 4.41 -7.36
CA VAL A 164 -8.41 5.63 -8.11
C VAL A 164 -7.63 5.66 -9.42
N SER A 165 -8.36 5.80 -10.52
CA SER A 165 -7.83 5.87 -11.88
C SER A 165 -7.42 7.29 -12.23
N PHE A 166 -6.14 7.48 -12.53
CA PHE A 166 -5.61 8.74 -13.04
C PHE A 166 -5.59 8.70 -14.57
N PRO A 167 -6.17 9.68 -15.26
CA PRO A 167 -6.19 9.69 -16.72
C PRO A 167 -4.78 9.92 -17.25
N VAL A 168 -4.37 9.10 -18.21
CA VAL A 168 -3.04 9.18 -18.84
C VAL A 168 -3.21 9.46 -20.33
N GLY A 169 -2.45 10.43 -20.85
CA GLY A 169 -2.52 10.84 -22.25
C GLY A 169 -1.70 9.96 -23.20
N ILE A 170 -1.71 8.64 -23.02
CA ILE A 170 -0.93 7.70 -23.85
C ILE A 170 -1.80 6.60 -24.45
N SER A 171 -1.50 6.23 -25.70
CA SER A 171 -2.20 5.16 -26.39
C SER A 171 -1.88 3.79 -25.79
N SER A 172 -2.86 2.89 -25.76
CA SER A 172 -2.69 1.50 -25.33
C SER A 172 -1.74 0.69 -26.20
N GLY A 173 -1.43 1.16 -27.42
CA GLY A 173 -0.47 0.54 -28.34
C GLY A 173 0.96 1.07 -28.20
N ALA A 174 1.22 2.01 -27.30
CA ALA A 174 2.58 2.51 -27.06
C ALA A 174 3.47 1.43 -26.41
N PRO A 175 4.80 1.49 -26.59
CA PRO A 175 5.72 0.60 -25.91
C PRO A 175 5.52 0.63 -24.37
N PRO A 176 5.60 -0.51 -23.66
CA PRO A 176 5.39 -0.56 -22.21
C PRO A 176 6.29 0.37 -21.39
N ASP A 177 7.52 0.61 -21.86
CA ASP A 177 8.44 1.57 -21.23
C ASP A 177 7.95 3.02 -21.33
N GLU A 178 7.35 3.41 -22.47
CA GLU A 178 6.77 4.74 -22.67
C GLU A 178 5.49 4.91 -21.83
N ILE A 179 4.63 3.89 -21.80
CA ILE A 179 3.45 3.83 -20.94
C ILE A 179 3.86 4.06 -19.49
N ARG A 180 4.86 3.32 -19.00
CA ARG A 180 5.35 3.45 -17.62
C ARG A 180 5.88 4.85 -17.32
N GLN A 181 6.58 5.48 -18.27
CA GLN A 181 7.08 6.85 -18.08
C GLN A 181 5.94 7.86 -18.00
N ALA A 182 4.95 7.76 -18.90
CA ALA A 182 3.78 8.62 -18.91
C ALA A 182 2.94 8.49 -17.63
N GLU A 183 2.72 7.27 -17.15
CA GLU A 183 2.03 6.99 -15.89
C GLU A 183 2.76 7.60 -14.68
N ASN A 184 4.09 7.41 -14.60
CA ASN A 184 4.87 7.97 -13.50
C ASN A 184 4.85 9.50 -13.50
N GLN A 185 4.84 10.14 -14.67
CA GLN A 185 4.70 11.58 -14.77
C GLN A 185 3.30 12.03 -14.36
N THR A 186 2.27 11.37 -14.90
CA THR A 186 0.86 11.62 -14.55
C THR A 186 0.66 11.52 -13.04
N LYS A 187 1.17 10.47 -12.39
CA LYS A 187 1.06 10.35 -10.92
C LYS A 187 1.66 11.55 -10.19
N LYS A 188 2.82 12.05 -10.61
CA LYS A 188 3.45 13.22 -9.98
C LYS A 188 2.55 14.45 -10.15
N ASP A 189 2.09 14.72 -11.37
CA ASP A 189 1.27 15.89 -11.68
C ASP A 189 -0.02 15.91 -10.87
N TYR A 190 -0.69 14.75 -10.75
CA TYR A 190 -1.91 14.61 -9.95
C TYR A 190 -1.63 14.68 -8.44
N VAL A 191 -0.54 14.08 -7.94
CA VAL A 191 -0.17 14.21 -6.52
C VAL A 191 0.16 15.67 -6.16
N GLU A 192 0.83 16.39 -7.05
CA GLU A 192 1.09 17.83 -6.88
C GLU A 192 -0.21 18.64 -6.87
N SER A 193 -1.15 18.33 -7.77
CA SER A 193 -2.50 18.93 -7.79
C SER A 193 -3.27 18.66 -6.50
N LEU A 194 -3.26 17.42 -5.99
CA LEU A 194 -3.89 17.05 -4.72
C LEU A 194 -3.30 17.86 -3.56
N ILE A 195 -1.97 17.99 -3.50
CA ILE A 195 -1.31 18.79 -2.47
C ILE A 195 -1.72 20.27 -2.59
N GLY A 196 -1.78 20.82 -3.80
CA GLY A 196 -2.26 22.18 -4.06
C GLY A 196 -3.69 22.39 -3.55
N PHE A 197 -4.60 21.50 -3.94
CA PHE A 197 -6.00 21.49 -3.52
C PHE A 197 -6.15 21.45 -2.00
N LEU A 198 -5.44 20.55 -1.32
CA LEU A 198 -5.48 20.40 0.14
C LEU A 198 -4.92 21.62 0.89
N ASN A 199 -3.98 22.36 0.29
CA ASN A 199 -3.42 23.57 0.90
C ASN A 199 -4.30 24.82 0.72
N GLN A 200 -5.17 24.84 -0.30
CA GLN A 200 -5.91 26.05 -0.70
C GLN A 200 -7.39 26.03 -0.31
N SER A 201 -7.98 24.85 -0.12
CA SER A 201 -9.42 24.73 0.14
C SER A 201 -9.72 24.78 1.65
N VAL A 202 -10.37 25.84 2.11
CA VAL A 202 -10.91 25.88 3.49
C VAL A 202 -12.11 24.94 3.63
N GLU A 203 -12.85 24.69 2.55
CA GLU A 203 -14.01 23.82 2.57
C GLU A 203 -13.64 22.34 2.78
N ILE A 204 -12.51 21.90 2.24
CA ILE A 204 -12.07 20.50 2.36
C ILE A 204 -11.74 20.12 3.81
N GLU A 205 -11.43 21.08 4.68
CA GLU A 205 -11.17 20.84 6.12
C GLU A 205 -12.38 20.26 6.86
N LYS A 206 -13.58 20.35 6.28
CA LYS A 206 -14.78 19.66 6.81
C LYS A 206 -14.72 18.15 6.62
N HIS A 207 -13.99 17.68 5.61
CA HIS A 207 -13.95 16.27 5.19
C HIS A 207 -12.57 15.63 5.37
N VAL A 208 -11.51 16.43 5.43
CA VAL A 208 -10.12 15.96 5.51
C VAL A 208 -9.41 16.73 6.61
N ASN A 209 -8.63 16.04 7.44
CA ASN A 209 -7.63 16.69 8.28
C ASN A 209 -6.40 16.97 7.41
N THR A 210 -6.33 18.16 6.81
CA THR A 210 -5.28 18.47 5.81
C THR A 210 -3.89 18.48 6.45
N ALA A 211 -3.76 18.97 7.68
CA ALA A 211 -2.50 19.00 8.41
C ALA A 211 -1.93 17.58 8.64
N ALA A 212 -2.78 16.64 9.05
CA ALA A 212 -2.38 15.24 9.21
C ALA A 212 -2.10 14.57 7.86
N THR A 213 -2.92 14.85 6.84
CA THR A 213 -2.79 14.32 5.48
C THR A 213 -1.54 14.85 4.76
N LEU A 214 -1.11 16.09 5.00
CA LEU A 214 0.07 16.67 4.38
C LEU A 214 1.36 16.40 5.18
N ARG A 215 1.27 15.70 6.32
CA ARG A 215 2.44 15.37 7.13
C ARG A 215 3.44 14.51 6.34
N GLY A 216 4.61 15.07 6.05
CA GLY A 216 5.70 14.38 5.35
C GLY A 216 5.63 14.45 3.82
N SER A 217 4.64 15.15 3.25
CA SER A 217 4.53 15.33 1.79
C SER A 217 5.65 16.19 1.21
N ASP A 218 6.31 17.02 2.04
CA ASP A 218 7.51 17.77 1.72
C ASP A 218 8.72 16.89 1.36
N LYS A 219 8.75 15.66 1.90
CA LYS A 219 9.82 14.69 1.65
C LYS A 219 9.40 13.55 0.74
N ASN A 220 8.13 13.16 0.83
CA ASN A 220 7.53 12.12 0.02
C ASN A 220 6.13 12.58 -0.40
N PRO A 221 5.98 13.24 -1.56
CA PRO A 221 4.70 13.74 -2.05
C PRO A 221 3.60 12.67 -2.06
N ASP A 222 3.93 11.44 -2.43
CA ASP A 222 3.01 10.29 -2.43
C ASP A 222 2.35 10.03 -1.08
N SER A 223 2.96 10.48 0.03
CA SER A 223 2.30 10.35 1.32
C SER A 223 0.95 11.07 1.35
N ALA A 224 0.73 12.12 0.55
CA ALA A 224 -0.56 12.81 0.45
C ALA A 224 -1.70 11.93 -0.05
N LEU A 225 -1.39 10.78 -0.67
CA LEU A 225 -2.36 9.75 -1.06
C LEU A 225 -2.94 8.97 0.13
N LEU A 226 -2.34 9.10 1.32
CA LEU A 226 -2.84 8.55 2.58
C LEU A 226 -3.73 9.60 3.27
N LEU A 227 -5.00 9.66 2.87
CA LEU A 227 -5.93 10.69 3.32
C LEU A 227 -6.39 10.43 4.74
N ILE A 228 -6.35 11.45 5.60
CA ILE A 228 -6.96 11.40 6.94
C ILE A 228 -8.33 12.06 6.86
N LEU A 229 -9.36 11.25 6.67
CA LEU A 229 -10.74 11.68 6.50
C LEU A 229 -11.40 11.99 7.85
N ARG A 230 -12.34 12.94 7.84
CA ARG A 230 -13.22 13.27 8.95
C ARG A 230 -14.57 12.63 8.70
N LEU A 231 -14.95 11.70 9.57
CA LEU A 231 -16.24 11.03 9.47
C LEU A 231 -17.35 11.87 10.12
N PRO A 232 -18.63 11.68 9.71
CA PRO A 232 -19.76 12.45 10.26
C PRO A 232 -19.95 12.29 11.78
N ASN A 233 -19.51 11.17 12.34
CA ASN A 233 -19.54 10.88 13.76
C ASN A 233 -18.44 11.61 14.57
N GLY A 234 -17.55 12.35 13.90
CA GLY A 234 -16.43 13.08 14.51
C GLY A 234 -15.10 12.32 14.51
N ASP A 235 -15.10 11.05 14.14
CA ASP A 235 -13.88 10.23 14.09
C ASP A 235 -12.99 10.60 12.91
N HIS A 236 -11.72 10.20 13.00
CA HIS A 236 -10.76 10.29 11.91
C HIS A 236 -10.33 8.90 11.44
N ILE A 237 -10.33 8.70 10.14
CA ILE A 237 -9.92 7.43 9.53
C ILE A 237 -8.87 7.68 8.44
N GLN A 238 -7.94 6.75 8.26
CA GLN A 238 -7.02 6.78 7.14
C GLN A 238 -7.61 5.97 5.98
N ALA A 239 -7.63 6.56 4.79
CA ALA A 239 -7.95 5.87 3.54
C ALA A 239 -6.77 6.02 2.56
N ASP A 240 -6.29 4.89 2.04
CA ASP A 240 -5.11 4.82 1.20
C ASP A 240 -5.53 4.85 -0.27
N THR A 241 -5.03 5.83 -1.01
CA THR A 241 -5.33 5.97 -2.44
C THR A 241 -4.40 5.07 -3.24
N ILE A 242 -4.94 3.97 -3.78
CA ILE A 242 -4.23 3.06 -4.68
C ILE A 242 -4.38 3.57 -6.11
N VAL A 243 -3.32 4.19 -6.63
CA VAL A 243 -3.32 4.77 -7.98
C VAL A 243 -3.32 3.66 -9.03
N THR A 244 -4.25 3.76 -9.98
CA THR A 244 -4.30 2.96 -11.20
C THR A 244 -4.52 3.84 -12.43
N TYR A 245 -4.63 3.25 -13.62
CA TYR A 245 -4.75 3.96 -14.89
C TYR A 245 -5.80 3.27 -15.78
N PRO A 246 -6.42 4.00 -16.73
CA PRO A 246 -7.44 3.47 -17.65
C PRO A 246 -7.06 2.15 -18.33
N LEU A 247 -5.78 1.96 -18.65
CA LEU A 247 -5.29 0.75 -19.32
C LEU A 247 -5.53 -0.56 -18.54
N TYR A 248 -5.63 -0.51 -17.21
CA TYR A 248 -5.69 -1.69 -16.33
C TYR A 248 -7.06 -1.91 -15.70
N ILE A 249 -8.07 -1.11 -16.09
CA ILE A 249 -9.42 -1.17 -15.55
C ILE A 249 -10.44 -1.03 -16.67
N LYS A 250 -11.67 -1.47 -16.39
CA LYS A 250 -12.76 -1.35 -17.35
C LYS A 250 -13.09 0.13 -17.54
N SER A 251 -12.92 0.62 -18.76
CA SER A 251 -13.11 2.01 -19.15
C SER A 251 -13.42 2.09 -20.64
N ASP A 252 -13.73 3.30 -21.13
CA ASP A 252 -13.96 3.53 -22.56
C ASP A 252 -12.70 3.25 -23.41
N GLU A 253 -11.51 3.17 -22.78
CA GLU A 253 -10.22 2.95 -23.44
C GLU A 253 -9.71 1.51 -23.30
N SER A 254 -10.30 0.69 -22.43
CA SER A 254 -9.81 -0.65 -22.11
C SER A 254 -10.89 -1.55 -21.51
N ASP A 255 -10.99 -2.77 -22.00
CA ASP A 255 -11.78 -3.85 -21.39
C ASP A 255 -11.00 -4.62 -20.31
N ALA A 256 -9.80 -4.16 -19.94
CA ALA A 256 -9.00 -4.82 -18.91
C ALA A 256 -9.70 -4.76 -17.55
N GLU A 257 -9.59 -5.82 -16.75
CA GLU A 257 -10.09 -5.80 -15.37
C GLU A 257 -8.97 -6.10 -14.36
N TRP A 258 -7.72 -5.84 -14.72
CA TRP A 258 -6.56 -6.28 -13.96
C TRP A 258 -6.53 -5.76 -12.52
N MET A 259 -6.55 -4.44 -12.36
CA MET A 259 -6.18 -3.80 -11.10
C MET A 259 -7.14 -4.07 -9.94
N PRO A 260 -8.48 -3.97 -10.09
CA PRO A 260 -9.41 -4.24 -9.01
C PRO A 260 -9.26 -5.68 -8.51
N TRP A 261 -9.31 -6.64 -9.43
CA TRP A 261 -9.36 -8.06 -9.09
C TRP A 261 -8.01 -8.60 -8.59
N ARG A 262 -6.89 -8.03 -9.04
CA ARG A 262 -5.57 -8.40 -8.52
C ARG A 262 -5.37 -7.96 -7.06
N TRP A 263 -6.06 -6.90 -6.61
CA TRP A 263 -5.90 -6.34 -5.27
C TRP A 263 -6.89 -6.89 -4.23
N ILE A 264 -7.90 -7.65 -4.66
CA ILE A 264 -8.88 -8.27 -3.77
C ILE A 264 -8.36 -9.66 -3.35
N PRO A 265 -8.18 -9.94 -2.04
CA PRO A 265 -7.81 -11.26 -1.57
C PRO A 265 -8.99 -12.23 -1.55
N GLU A 266 -8.70 -13.50 -1.29
CA GLU A 266 -9.71 -14.44 -0.79
C GLU A 266 -10.38 -13.87 0.49
N GLN A 267 -11.71 -13.94 0.55
CA GLN A 267 -12.50 -13.45 1.68
C GLN A 267 -12.01 -14.06 3.01
N GLY A 268 -11.85 -13.23 4.04
CA GLY A 268 -11.33 -13.66 5.34
C GLY A 268 -9.82 -13.99 5.38
N LYS A 269 -9.08 -13.81 4.28
CA LYS A 269 -7.62 -13.97 4.22
C LYS A 269 -6.91 -12.62 4.06
N LYS A 270 -5.64 -12.56 4.46
CA LYS A 270 -4.82 -11.35 4.33
C LYS A 270 -4.32 -11.20 2.89
N GLY A 271 -4.32 -9.97 2.34
CA GLY A 271 -3.84 -9.64 0.99
C GLY A 271 -2.52 -10.28 0.57
N TYR A 272 -1.57 -10.36 1.49
CA TYR A 272 -0.24 -10.90 1.19
C TYR A 272 -0.24 -12.41 0.90
N THR A 273 -1.26 -13.18 1.31
CA THR A 273 -1.28 -14.63 1.11
C THR A 273 -1.41 -14.98 -0.36
N ILE A 274 -2.33 -14.36 -1.09
CA ILE A 274 -2.43 -14.52 -2.55
C ILE A 274 -1.36 -13.71 -3.28
N GLY A 275 -1.01 -12.52 -2.75
CA GLY A 275 0.02 -11.64 -3.31
C GLY A 275 1.40 -12.30 -3.42
N ASN A 276 1.78 -13.10 -2.42
CA ASN A 276 3.04 -13.86 -2.44
C ASN A 276 3.01 -15.00 -3.47
N LEU A 277 1.85 -15.57 -3.79
CA LEU A 277 1.75 -16.63 -4.81
C LEU A 277 1.99 -16.05 -6.21
N TYR A 278 1.41 -14.89 -6.52
CA TYR A 278 1.76 -14.14 -7.74
C TYR A 278 3.26 -13.78 -7.79
N THR A 279 3.83 -13.40 -6.66
CA THR A 279 5.26 -13.04 -6.57
C THR A 279 6.16 -14.25 -6.82
N ALA A 280 5.82 -15.41 -6.27
CA ALA A 280 6.56 -16.65 -6.45
C ALA A 280 6.53 -17.11 -7.92
N LEU A 281 5.33 -17.12 -8.54
CA LEU A 281 5.17 -17.43 -9.96
C LEU A 281 5.98 -16.48 -10.85
N GLY A 282 5.88 -15.16 -10.62
CA GLY A 282 6.64 -14.18 -11.37
C GLY A 282 8.15 -14.34 -11.20
N ALA A 283 8.61 -14.66 -9.99
CA ALA A 283 10.03 -14.89 -9.72
C ALA A 283 10.59 -16.08 -10.51
N TYR A 284 9.86 -17.20 -10.60
CA TYR A 284 10.24 -18.36 -11.41
C TYR A 284 10.48 -17.98 -12.87
N PHE A 285 9.55 -17.24 -13.48
CA PHE A 285 9.64 -16.82 -14.89
C PHE A 285 10.46 -15.55 -15.14
N ASN A 286 11.08 -14.95 -14.12
CA ASN A 286 11.66 -13.60 -14.21
C ASN A 286 10.70 -12.51 -14.72
N MET A 287 9.40 -12.68 -14.43
CA MET A 287 8.32 -11.76 -14.76
C MET A 287 7.88 -10.94 -13.53
N SER A 288 7.20 -9.82 -13.79
CA SER A 288 6.50 -9.05 -12.78
C SER A 288 5.00 -9.26 -12.93
N ILE A 289 4.36 -9.86 -11.92
CA ILE A 289 2.90 -10.00 -11.85
C ILE A 289 2.39 -9.00 -10.80
N GLY A 290 2.19 -7.77 -11.26
CA GLY A 290 2.08 -6.59 -10.42
C GLY A 290 0.79 -5.81 -10.61
N ASP A 291 0.88 -4.49 -10.43
CA ASP A 291 -0.21 -3.54 -10.64
C ASP A 291 -0.51 -3.29 -12.14
N ARG A 292 0.44 -3.60 -13.03
CA ARG A 292 0.37 -3.28 -14.46
C ARG A 292 0.17 -4.49 -15.37
N GLY A 293 -0.34 -5.59 -14.85
CA GLY A 293 -0.37 -6.85 -15.58
C GLY A 293 0.79 -7.78 -15.27
N VAL A 294 1.00 -8.71 -16.20
CA VAL A 294 2.18 -9.55 -16.32
C VAL A 294 3.14 -8.87 -17.28
N LEU A 295 4.29 -8.44 -16.77
CA LEU A 295 5.34 -7.80 -17.55
C LEU A 295 6.59 -8.68 -17.55
N ALA A 296 7.21 -8.85 -18.71
CA ALA A 296 8.53 -9.43 -18.81
C ALA A 296 9.52 -8.37 -19.28
N LYS A 297 10.78 -8.55 -18.91
CA LYS A 297 11.89 -7.75 -19.45
C LYS A 297 12.67 -8.65 -20.39
N THR A 298 12.95 -8.17 -21.60
CA THR A 298 13.68 -8.96 -22.59
C THR A 298 14.99 -8.30 -22.99
N ARG A 299 15.94 -9.11 -23.45
CA ARG A 299 17.18 -8.69 -24.11
C ARG A 299 17.45 -9.68 -25.23
N ASP A 300 17.64 -9.17 -26.44
CA ASP A 300 17.90 -9.98 -27.63
C ASP A 300 16.83 -11.08 -27.85
N GLY A 301 15.58 -10.80 -27.45
CA GLY A 301 14.45 -11.73 -27.56
C GLY A 301 14.26 -12.68 -26.38
N GLU A 302 15.21 -12.75 -25.44
CA GLU A 302 15.12 -13.63 -24.27
C GLU A 302 14.66 -12.88 -23.02
N ILE A 303 13.84 -13.53 -22.18
CA ILE A 303 13.43 -12.97 -20.90
C ILE A 303 14.63 -12.93 -19.94
N VAL A 304 14.84 -11.77 -19.34
CA VAL A 304 15.93 -11.52 -18.39
C VAL A 304 15.41 -10.96 -17.07
N PRO A 305 16.12 -11.20 -15.94
CA PRO A 305 15.76 -10.63 -14.66
C PRO A 305 15.65 -9.09 -14.69
N PHE A 306 14.65 -8.53 -14.00
CA PHE A 306 14.41 -7.08 -13.93
C PHE A 306 15.59 -6.24 -13.42
N ARG A 307 16.55 -6.85 -12.71
CA ARG A 307 17.82 -6.21 -12.29
C ARG A 307 18.72 -5.81 -13.46
N GLN A 308 18.60 -6.46 -14.61
CA GLN A 308 19.31 -6.08 -15.83
C GLN A 308 18.70 -4.80 -16.39
N ARG A 309 19.54 -3.79 -16.70
CA ARG A 309 19.08 -2.46 -17.12
C ARG A 309 19.50 -2.07 -18.54
N LYS A 310 20.66 -2.52 -19.00
CA LYS A 310 21.27 -2.06 -20.26
C LYS A 310 20.80 -2.94 -21.41
N GLY A 311 20.30 -2.31 -22.48
CA GLY A 311 19.88 -3.00 -23.70
C GLY A 311 18.65 -3.89 -23.53
N THR A 312 17.78 -3.56 -22.56
CA THR A 312 16.58 -4.34 -22.27
C THR A 312 15.33 -3.55 -22.63
N SER A 313 14.28 -4.22 -23.06
CA SER A 313 12.93 -3.65 -23.25
C SER A 313 11.91 -4.34 -22.35
N LEU A 314 10.82 -3.65 -22.03
CA LEU A 314 9.65 -4.27 -21.40
C LEU A 314 8.66 -4.77 -22.44
N ILE A 315 8.11 -5.95 -22.21
CA ILE A 315 6.97 -6.49 -22.95
C ILE A 315 5.79 -6.74 -21.99
N LEU A 316 4.58 -6.53 -22.48
CA LEU A 316 3.34 -6.83 -21.78
C LEU A 316 2.85 -8.21 -22.22
N VAL A 317 2.88 -9.17 -21.30
CA VAL A 317 2.40 -10.55 -21.53
C VAL A 317 0.88 -10.58 -21.36
N SER A 318 0.36 -9.97 -20.30
CA SER A 318 -1.08 -9.95 -20.06
C SER A 318 -1.52 -8.76 -19.22
N LYS A 319 -2.73 -8.27 -19.50
CA LYS A 319 -3.52 -7.40 -18.62
C LYS A 319 -4.89 -7.99 -18.31
N ASN A 320 -5.10 -9.27 -18.61
CA ASN A 320 -6.36 -9.97 -18.39
C ASN A 320 -6.27 -10.89 -17.18
N ILE A 321 -6.82 -10.45 -16.05
CA ILE A 321 -6.76 -11.21 -14.80
C ILE A 321 -7.40 -12.61 -14.91
N ARG A 322 -8.32 -12.79 -15.86
CA ARG A 322 -9.05 -14.05 -16.07
C ARG A 322 -8.24 -15.08 -16.84
N THR A 323 -7.27 -14.66 -17.65
CA THR A 323 -6.53 -15.56 -18.57
C THR A 323 -5.02 -15.47 -18.46
N PHE A 324 -4.46 -14.67 -17.55
CA PHE A 324 -3.03 -14.39 -17.54
C PHE A 324 -2.12 -15.62 -17.41
N LEU A 325 -2.57 -16.72 -16.81
CA LEU A 325 -1.77 -17.94 -16.75
C LEU A 325 -1.71 -18.60 -18.13
N ARG A 326 -2.83 -18.59 -18.85
CA ARG A 326 -2.90 -19.04 -20.24
C ARG A 326 -2.06 -18.15 -21.15
N ASP A 327 -2.12 -16.83 -20.95
CA ASP A 327 -1.33 -15.87 -21.72
C ASP A 327 0.18 -16.08 -21.46
N ILE A 328 0.58 -16.43 -20.23
CA ILE A 328 1.96 -16.84 -19.92
C ILE A 328 2.33 -18.14 -20.67
N ALA A 329 1.43 -19.13 -20.72
CA ALA A 329 1.68 -20.36 -21.48
C ALA A 329 1.90 -20.06 -22.97
N GLU A 330 1.06 -19.22 -23.56
CA GLU A 330 1.17 -18.81 -24.96
C GLU A 330 2.47 -18.04 -25.25
N GLU A 331 2.93 -17.18 -24.34
CA GLU A 331 4.19 -16.46 -24.47
C GLU A 331 5.39 -17.43 -24.59
N PHE A 332 5.39 -18.53 -23.85
CA PHE A 332 6.50 -19.49 -23.87
C PHE A 332 6.35 -20.59 -24.94
N ALA A 333 5.15 -21.13 -25.13
CA ALA A 333 4.89 -22.25 -26.03
C ALA A 333 4.48 -21.82 -27.44
N GLY A 334 4.15 -20.54 -27.64
CA GLY A 334 3.59 -20.02 -28.88
C GLY A 334 2.10 -20.34 -29.06
N SER A 335 1.52 -19.80 -30.13
CA SER A 335 0.10 -20.01 -30.45
C SER A 335 -0.19 -21.48 -30.79
N GLY A 336 -1.29 -22.02 -30.25
CA GLY A 336 -1.74 -23.38 -30.56
C GLY A 336 -1.09 -24.48 -29.72
N PHE A 337 -0.49 -24.12 -28.58
CA PHE A 337 0.01 -25.08 -27.59
C PHE A 337 -1.08 -26.04 -27.10
N ILE A 338 -0.67 -27.22 -26.66
CA ILE A 338 -1.54 -28.23 -26.06
C ILE A 338 -1.91 -27.77 -24.65
N GLU A 339 -3.12 -27.25 -24.48
CA GLU A 339 -3.60 -26.72 -23.21
C GLU A 339 -4.08 -27.85 -22.29
N ASN A 340 -3.54 -27.91 -21.07
CA ASN A 340 -3.98 -28.87 -20.06
C ASN A 340 -5.39 -28.52 -19.54
N ASP A 341 -6.22 -29.52 -19.22
CA ASP A 341 -7.58 -29.34 -18.72
C ASP A 341 -7.66 -28.42 -17.48
N LEU A 342 -6.65 -28.49 -16.60
CA LEU A 342 -6.60 -27.61 -15.43
C LEU A 342 -6.41 -26.15 -15.82
N LEU A 343 -5.57 -25.86 -16.83
CA LEU A 343 -5.36 -24.50 -17.31
C LEU A 343 -6.61 -23.97 -18.03
N THR A 344 -7.28 -24.83 -18.81
CA THR A 344 -8.54 -24.50 -19.47
C THR A 344 -9.60 -24.07 -18.45
N LYS A 345 -9.69 -24.77 -17.31
CA LYS A 345 -10.65 -24.50 -16.25
C LYS A 345 -10.25 -23.35 -15.33
N TYR A 346 -8.94 -23.16 -15.12
CA TYR A 346 -8.37 -22.13 -14.25
C TYR A 346 -7.31 -21.29 -14.99
N PRO A 347 -7.68 -20.55 -16.06
CA PRO A 347 -6.72 -19.83 -16.90
C PRO A 347 -6.16 -18.55 -16.25
N GLY A 348 -6.66 -18.20 -15.07
CA GLY A 348 -6.30 -17.03 -14.29
C GLY A 348 -7.13 -16.98 -13.02
N VAL A 349 -7.48 -15.78 -12.56
CA VAL A 349 -8.38 -15.58 -11.43
C VAL A 349 -9.78 -15.22 -11.92
N ASP A 350 -10.79 -15.89 -11.36
CA ASP A 350 -12.19 -15.51 -11.51
C ASP A 350 -12.57 -14.48 -10.43
N PRO A 351 -12.88 -13.23 -10.80
CA PRO A 351 -13.45 -12.20 -9.93
C PRO A 351 -14.63 -12.62 -9.06
N LYS A 352 -15.41 -13.61 -9.50
CA LYS A 352 -16.58 -14.09 -8.74
C LYS A 352 -16.20 -15.12 -7.67
N ASN A 353 -15.00 -15.68 -7.72
CA ASN A 353 -14.57 -16.75 -6.83
C ASN A 353 -13.04 -16.72 -6.64
N ILE A 354 -12.56 -15.66 -5.99
CA ILE A 354 -11.14 -15.44 -5.72
C ILE A 354 -10.72 -16.34 -4.56
N THR A 355 -9.92 -17.37 -4.85
CA THR A 355 -9.33 -18.25 -3.84
C THR A 355 -7.88 -18.56 -4.17
N ILE A 356 -7.07 -18.77 -3.12
CA ILE A 356 -5.68 -19.23 -3.25
C ILE A 356 -5.65 -20.61 -3.94
N ALA A 357 -6.62 -21.46 -3.62
CA ALA A 357 -6.76 -22.79 -4.21
C ALA A 357 -6.99 -22.75 -5.74
N ASN A 358 -7.85 -21.87 -6.23
CA ASN A 358 -8.09 -21.73 -7.67
C ASN A 358 -6.83 -21.23 -8.39
N LEU A 359 -6.16 -20.22 -7.83
CA LEU A 359 -4.91 -19.71 -8.41
C LEU A 359 -3.80 -20.78 -8.42
N ALA A 360 -3.61 -21.51 -7.32
CA ALA A 360 -2.65 -22.62 -7.26
C ALA A 360 -2.99 -23.73 -8.27
N THR A 361 -4.28 -24.04 -8.44
CA THR A 361 -4.73 -25.04 -9.43
C THR A 361 -4.43 -24.58 -10.86
N GLY A 362 -4.63 -23.30 -11.17
CA GLY A 362 -4.23 -22.71 -12.45
C GLY A 362 -2.72 -22.76 -12.66
N ILE A 363 -1.91 -22.47 -11.64
CA ILE A 363 -0.44 -22.57 -11.71
C ILE A 363 0.00 -24.00 -12.00
N LYS A 364 -0.65 -25.00 -11.38
CA LYS A 364 -0.44 -26.41 -11.72
C LYS A 364 -0.80 -26.71 -13.17
N GLY A 365 -1.95 -26.20 -13.64
CA GLY A 365 -2.36 -26.33 -15.04
C GLY A 365 -1.34 -25.71 -15.99
N LEU A 366 -0.78 -24.55 -15.66
CA LEU A 366 0.31 -23.91 -16.40
C LEU A 366 1.57 -24.79 -16.43
N ALA A 367 2.02 -25.30 -15.29
CA ALA A 367 3.21 -26.17 -15.23
C ALA A 367 3.04 -27.43 -16.09
N LEU A 368 1.90 -28.11 -15.98
CA LEU A 368 1.58 -29.29 -16.79
C LEU A 368 1.50 -28.93 -18.29
N THR A 369 0.88 -27.81 -18.62
CA THR A 369 0.82 -27.32 -20.01
C THR A 369 2.23 -27.09 -20.57
N LEU A 370 3.13 -26.45 -19.82
CA LEU A 370 4.49 -26.20 -20.29
C LEU A 370 5.30 -27.51 -20.45
N GLU A 371 5.07 -28.50 -19.59
CA GLU A 371 5.66 -29.84 -19.71
C GLU A 371 5.10 -30.59 -20.93
N ASP A 372 3.77 -30.57 -21.14
CA ASP A 372 3.09 -31.19 -22.29
C ASP A 372 3.51 -30.59 -23.64
N ASN A 373 4.12 -29.40 -23.64
CA ASN A 373 4.65 -28.71 -24.83
C ASN A 373 6.19 -28.64 -24.86
N ASP A 374 6.89 -29.48 -24.08
CA ASP A 374 8.35 -29.58 -24.05
C ASP A 374 9.09 -28.25 -23.73
N ILE A 375 8.42 -27.31 -23.05
CA ILE A 375 9.02 -26.03 -22.64
C ILE A 375 9.81 -26.18 -21.34
N ILE A 376 9.33 -27.02 -20.43
CA ILE A 376 10.02 -27.39 -19.19
C ILE A 376 10.16 -28.91 -19.12
N SER A 377 11.17 -29.39 -18.40
CA SER A 377 11.45 -30.82 -18.27
C SER A 377 10.63 -31.54 -17.20
N SER A 378 10.10 -30.81 -16.22
CA SER A 378 9.39 -31.36 -15.07
C SER A 378 8.42 -30.33 -14.52
N SER A 379 7.13 -30.62 -14.59
CA SER A 379 6.11 -29.80 -13.90
C SER A 379 6.27 -29.86 -12.38
N THR A 380 6.76 -30.98 -11.84
CA THR A 380 7.06 -31.14 -10.41
C THR A 380 8.12 -30.14 -9.95
N ASP A 381 9.23 -30.04 -10.67
CA ASP A 381 10.37 -29.19 -10.28
C ASP A 381 9.96 -27.71 -10.27
N MET A 382 9.18 -27.29 -11.27
CA MET A 382 8.60 -25.95 -11.34
C MET A 382 7.70 -25.66 -10.13
N LEU A 383 6.80 -26.59 -9.79
CA LEU A 383 5.85 -26.40 -8.70
C LEU A 383 6.54 -26.39 -7.33
N ASP A 384 7.55 -27.23 -7.13
CA ASP A 384 8.35 -27.26 -5.91
C ASP A 384 9.13 -25.94 -5.70
N GLU A 385 9.76 -25.39 -6.76
CA GLU A 385 10.45 -24.10 -6.67
C GLU A 385 9.47 -22.95 -6.36
N ILE A 386 8.31 -22.92 -7.01
CA ILE A 386 7.27 -21.93 -6.73
C ILE A 386 6.77 -22.05 -5.29
N LEU A 387 6.57 -23.27 -4.78
CA LEU A 387 6.15 -23.50 -3.40
C LEU A 387 7.20 -23.03 -2.38
N GLU A 388 8.48 -23.25 -2.65
CA GLU A 388 9.59 -22.77 -1.83
C GLU A 388 9.59 -21.23 -1.78
N LEU A 389 9.57 -20.58 -2.94
CA LEU A 389 9.53 -19.11 -3.06
C LEU A 389 8.30 -18.53 -2.36
N TYR A 390 7.15 -19.19 -2.50
CA TYR A 390 5.91 -18.81 -1.84
C TYR A 390 6.03 -18.85 -0.31
N THR A 391 6.52 -19.97 0.22
CA THR A 391 6.68 -20.19 1.66
C THR A 391 7.68 -19.21 2.28
N VAL A 392 8.79 -18.96 1.60
CA VAL A 392 9.77 -17.93 2.00
C VAL A 392 9.13 -16.54 2.01
N GLY A 393 8.33 -16.21 0.99
CA GLY A 393 7.59 -14.95 0.91
C GLY A 393 6.62 -14.75 2.07
N LEU A 394 5.86 -15.80 2.43
CA LEU A 394 4.94 -15.78 3.58
C LEU A 394 5.68 -15.53 4.89
N LYS A 395 6.77 -16.26 5.14
CA LYS A 395 7.59 -16.12 6.36
C LYS A 395 8.20 -14.73 6.46
N ARG A 396 8.81 -14.24 5.39
CA ARG A 396 9.41 -12.90 5.34
C ARG A 396 8.41 -11.79 5.69
N ASN A 397 7.14 -11.93 5.32
CA ASN A 397 6.12 -10.93 5.63
C ASN A 397 5.78 -10.87 7.12
N ILE A 398 5.72 -12.00 7.81
CA ILE A 398 5.46 -12.04 9.26
C ILE A 398 6.71 -11.66 10.06
N ASP A 399 7.91 -12.06 9.62
CA ASP A 399 9.18 -11.68 10.25
C ASP A 399 9.40 -10.17 10.21
N LYS A 400 9.00 -9.51 9.12
CA LYS A 400 8.98 -8.03 9.04
C LYS A 400 8.06 -7.43 10.10
N LYS A 401 6.88 -8.00 10.33
CA LYS A 401 5.96 -7.53 11.37
C LYS A 401 6.49 -7.78 12.78
N LEU A 402 7.18 -8.90 13.00
CA LEU A 402 7.90 -9.18 14.24
C LEU A 402 8.97 -8.13 14.52
N ASN A 403 9.77 -7.78 13.53
CA ASN A 403 10.76 -6.70 13.62
C ASN A 403 10.14 -5.31 13.85
N LEU A 404 8.86 -5.13 13.49
CA LEU A 404 8.08 -3.93 13.74
C LEU A 404 7.35 -3.95 15.09
N GLY A 405 7.46 -5.04 15.86
CA GLY A 405 6.94 -5.13 17.22
C GLY A 405 5.52 -5.65 17.33
N ILE A 406 5.02 -6.45 16.38
CA ILE A 406 3.72 -7.13 16.55
C ILE A 406 3.75 -8.02 17.82
N ASP A 407 2.61 -8.12 18.51
CA ASP A 407 2.49 -8.97 19.69
C ASP A 407 2.62 -10.47 19.34
N THR A 408 3.05 -11.26 20.32
CA THR A 408 3.35 -12.68 20.15
C THR A 408 2.13 -13.51 19.77
N GLU A 409 0.93 -13.14 20.25
CA GLU A 409 -0.30 -13.89 19.97
C GLU A 409 -0.74 -13.69 18.51
N LYS A 410 -0.76 -12.44 18.03
CA LYS A 410 -1.00 -12.13 16.62
C LYS A 410 0.06 -12.74 15.73
N TYR A 411 1.32 -12.73 16.13
CA TYR A 411 2.39 -13.40 15.38
C TYR A 411 2.09 -14.90 15.19
N LYS A 412 1.76 -15.62 16.27
CA LYS A 412 1.37 -17.05 16.20
C LYS A 412 0.11 -17.27 15.35
N GLY A 413 -0.86 -16.35 15.41
CA GLY A 413 -2.04 -16.38 14.55
C GLY A 413 -1.69 -16.27 13.07
N LEU A 414 -0.73 -15.40 12.72
CA LEU A 414 -0.23 -15.25 11.35
C LEU A 414 0.62 -16.45 10.91
N GLU A 415 1.40 -17.07 11.79
CA GLU A 415 2.10 -18.32 11.50
C GLU A 415 1.11 -19.44 11.15
N LYS A 416 0.08 -19.64 11.99
CA LYS A 416 -0.97 -20.63 11.71
C LYS A 416 -1.71 -20.36 10.40
N LEU A 417 -1.96 -19.09 10.07
CA LEU A 417 -2.54 -18.71 8.79
C LEU A 417 -1.61 -19.08 7.63
N ASN A 418 -0.32 -18.74 7.74
CA ASN A 418 0.69 -19.06 6.73
C ASN A 418 0.80 -20.58 6.51
N ASP A 419 0.83 -21.37 7.58
CA ASP A 419 0.88 -22.83 7.51
C ASP A 419 -0.38 -23.40 6.84
N ASN A 420 -1.56 -22.85 7.13
CA ASN A 420 -2.79 -23.29 6.50
C ASN A 420 -2.77 -23.03 4.98
N VAL A 421 -2.44 -21.80 4.56
CA VAL A 421 -2.43 -21.47 3.13
C VAL A 421 -1.30 -22.15 2.37
N SER A 422 -0.12 -22.35 2.97
CA SER A 422 0.98 -23.10 2.34
C SER A 422 0.63 -24.58 2.17
N ASN A 423 -0.04 -25.19 3.15
CA ASN A 423 -0.52 -26.56 3.03
C ASN A 423 -1.57 -26.72 1.92
N ILE A 424 -2.50 -25.77 1.76
CA ILE A 424 -3.45 -25.78 0.64
C ILE A 424 -2.71 -25.80 -0.70
N VAL A 425 -1.74 -24.90 -0.89
CA VAL A 425 -0.94 -24.84 -2.13
C VAL A 425 -0.14 -26.14 -2.32
N LYS A 426 0.51 -26.64 -1.27
CA LYS A 426 1.29 -27.88 -1.30
C LYS A 426 0.45 -29.08 -1.72
N GLU A 427 -0.74 -29.26 -1.13
CA GLU A 427 -1.62 -30.38 -1.49
C GLU A 427 -2.08 -30.30 -2.95
N ILE A 428 -2.35 -29.10 -3.46
CA ILE A 428 -2.70 -28.91 -4.87
C ILE A 428 -1.51 -29.24 -5.78
N PHE A 429 -0.32 -28.78 -5.43
CA PHE A 429 0.90 -28.95 -6.22
C PHE A 429 1.39 -30.40 -6.29
N LYS A 430 1.00 -31.28 -5.35
CA LYS A 430 1.25 -32.71 -5.46
C LYS A 430 0.73 -33.25 -6.79
N ILE A 431 1.62 -33.81 -7.60
CA ILE A 431 1.24 -34.55 -8.79
C ILE A 431 0.89 -35.97 -8.34
N SER A 432 -0.34 -36.39 -8.58
CA SER A 432 -0.79 -37.73 -8.25
C SER A 432 -0.13 -38.73 -9.21
N GLY A 433 1.03 -39.26 -8.81
CA GLY A 433 1.75 -40.27 -9.59
C GLY A 433 3.27 -40.11 -9.48
N GLU A 434 3.86 -40.62 -8.41
CA GLU A 434 5.09 -41.39 -8.59
C GLU A 434 4.73 -42.49 -9.60
N ARG A 435 5.21 -42.36 -10.83
CA ARG A 435 5.12 -43.42 -11.84
C ARG A 435 6.12 -44.52 -11.54
#